data_AF-A0A9N9QML8-F1
#
_entry.id   AF-A0A9N9QML8-F1
#
_cell.length_a   1.000
_cell.length_b   1.000
_cell.length_c   1.000
_cell.angle_alpha   90.00
_cell.angle_beta   90.00
_cell.angle_gamma   90.00
#
_symmetry.space_group_name_H-M   'P 1'
#
loop_
_entity.id
_entity.type
_entity.pdbx_description
1 polymer ?
#
loop_
_entity_poly.entity_id
_entity_poly.type
_entity_poly.pdbx_seq_one_letter_code
_entity_poly.pdbx_strand_id
1 'polypeptide(L)'
;MYYFRYFFQKLHGSYEALKGGSTCEAMEDFTGGVTEMYEMDASPPNLFQIMLKAYERASLMGCSIEPDPHITEAQTPEGLVRGHAYSITRVQYVDIQTPNVSGKIPLLRLRNPWGNESEWNGAWGDGSAEWRFISDSEKEELGLTFDNDGEFWMSFKDFQKHFSRVEICNLNPDSLSDEELREGNKKKWEMSVFEGEWVRGVTAGGCRNFLDFELFESYLKFGTKNNYYENNE
;
A
#
# COMPACT_ATOMS: atom_id res chain seq x y z
N MET A 1 -6.33 21.77 7.04
CA MET A 1 -6.36 20.63 7.98
C MET A 1 -7.58 20.62 8.91
N TYR A 2 -7.90 21.70 9.65
CA TYR A 2 -9.07 21.75 10.57
C TYR A 2 -10.45 21.58 9.91
N TYR A 3 -10.68 22.19 8.75
CA TYR A 3 -11.95 22.07 8.02
C TYR A 3 -12.23 20.66 7.49
N PHE A 4 -11.17 19.88 7.25
CA PHE A 4 -11.25 18.55 6.64
C PHE A 4 -11.77 17.50 7.64
N ARG A 5 -11.19 17.47 8.85
CA ARG A 5 -11.71 16.65 9.97
C ARG A 5 -13.17 16.97 10.29
N TYR A 6 -13.55 18.25 10.20
CA TYR A 6 -14.92 18.70 10.47
C TYR A 6 -15.94 18.20 9.43
N PHE A 7 -15.52 18.04 8.17
CA PHE A 7 -16.39 17.53 7.10
C PHE A 7 -16.62 16.02 7.24
N PHE A 8 -15.56 15.26 7.54
CA PHE A 8 -15.64 13.81 7.78
C PHE A 8 -16.44 13.49 9.06
N GLN A 9 -16.28 14.30 10.11
CA GLN A 9 -17.11 14.24 11.31
C GLN A 9 -18.60 14.45 11.01
N LYS A 10 -18.94 15.37 10.10
CA LYS A 10 -20.34 15.59 9.69
C LYS A 10 -20.89 14.43 8.87
N LEU A 11 -20.05 13.74 8.10
CA LEU A 11 -20.44 12.59 7.28
C LEU A 11 -20.72 11.36 8.16
N HIS A 12 -19.87 11.08 9.15
CA HIS A 12 -19.98 9.89 10.02
C HIS A 12 -20.62 10.16 11.40
N GLY A 13 -21.15 11.37 11.62
CA GLY A 13 -21.97 11.73 12.78
C GLY A 13 -21.25 12.06 14.08
N SER A 14 -20.03 11.57 14.35
CA SER A 14 -19.23 11.96 15.52
C SER A 14 -17.72 11.65 15.38
N TYR A 15 -16.87 12.23 16.25
CA TYR A 15 -15.45 11.89 16.33
C TYR A 15 -15.20 10.47 16.88
N GLU A 16 -16.13 9.94 17.67
CA GLU A 16 -16.00 8.61 18.28
C GLU A 16 -16.25 7.51 17.25
N ALA A 17 -17.05 7.78 16.21
CA ALA A 17 -17.26 6.88 15.07
C ALA A 17 -16.01 6.68 14.20
N LEU A 18 -14.98 7.53 14.35
CA LEU A 18 -13.68 7.39 13.67
C LEU A 18 -12.70 6.52 14.47
N LYS A 19 -13.04 6.18 15.71
CA LYS A 19 -12.20 5.37 16.59
C LYS A 19 -12.45 3.89 16.26
N GLY A 20 -11.67 3.36 15.32
CA GLY A 20 -11.77 1.97 14.85
C GLY A 20 -12.17 1.83 13.37
N GLY A 21 -12.28 2.92 12.62
CA GLY A 21 -12.41 2.86 11.16
C GLY A 21 -11.14 2.31 10.52
N SER A 22 -11.30 1.53 9.45
CA SER A 22 -10.15 1.01 8.71
C SER A 22 -9.56 2.11 7.82
N THR A 23 -8.23 2.18 7.69
CA THR A 23 -7.61 3.10 6.72
C THR A 23 -8.13 2.87 5.30
N CYS A 24 -8.51 1.64 4.96
CA CYS A 24 -9.15 1.29 3.68
C CYS A 24 -10.43 2.08 3.45
N GLU A 25 -11.37 2.08 4.39
CA GLU A 25 -12.64 2.82 4.28
C GLU A 25 -12.39 4.32 4.06
N ALA A 26 -11.45 4.87 4.82
CA ALA A 26 -11.05 6.26 4.66
C ALA A 26 -10.43 6.53 3.27
N MET A 27 -9.57 5.64 2.78
CA MET A 27 -8.96 5.77 1.46
C MET A 27 -10.02 5.71 0.34
N GLU A 28 -11.01 4.83 0.43
CA GLU A 28 -12.11 4.75 -0.54
C GLU A 28 -12.95 6.03 -0.49
N ASP A 29 -13.36 6.47 0.69
CA ASP A 29 -14.18 7.68 0.86
C ASP A 29 -13.47 8.95 0.34
N PHE A 30 -12.15 9.03 0.48
CA PHE A 30 -11.38 10.20 0.05
C PHE A 30 -10.98 10.20 -1.41
N THR A 31 -10.88 9.02 -2.04
CA THR A 31 -10.33 8.90 -3.39
C THR A 31 -11.32 8.40 -4.42
N GLY A 32 -12.41 7.77 -3.98
CA GLY A 32 -13.30 7.00 -4.85
C GLY A 32 -12.61 5.82 -5.53
N GLY A 33 -11.43 5.42 -5.02
CA GLY A 33 -10.66 4.28 -5.52
C GLY A 33 -11.12 2.96 -4.92
N VAL A 34 -10.47 1.87 -5.35
CA VAL A 34 -10.72 0.51 -4.85
C VAL A 34 -9.60 0.12 -3.90
N THR A 35 -9.94 -0.28 -2.67
CA THR A 35 -8.93 -0.73 -1.72
C THR A 35 -8.77 -2.23 -1.66
N GLU A 36 -7.53 -2.66 -1.50
CA GLU A 36 -7.12 -4.02 -1.23
C GLU A 36 -6.35 -4.06 0.09
N MET A 37 -6.50 -5.16 0.82
CA MET A 37 -5.85 -5.38 2.10
C MET A 37 -5.11 -6.70 2.10
N TYR A 38 -3.86 -6.67 2.57
CA TYR A 38 -3.00 -7.83 2.69
C TYR A 38 -2.52 -7.98 4.13
N GLU A 39 -2.89 -9.09 4.76
CA GLU A 39 -2.30 -9.52 6.03
C GLU A 39 -0.94 -10.17 5.76
N MET A 40 0.10 -9.82 6.52
CA MET A 40 1.45 -10.30 6.28
C MET A 40 1.58 -11.81 6.46
N ASP A 41 0.89 -12.37 7.45
CA ASP A 41 0.90 -13.82 7.75
C ASP A 41 0.31 -14.67 6.61
N ALA A 42 -0.63 -14.10 5.87
CA ALA A 42 -1.29 -14.74 4.72
C ALA A 42 -0.89 -14.10 3.38
N SER A 43 0.21 -13.34 3.36
CA SER A 43 0.60 -12.57 2.18
C SER A 43 1.03 -13.47 1.02
N PRO A 44 0.67 -13.13 -0.22
CA PRO A 44 1.08 -13.90 -1.37
C PRO A 44 2.60 -13.73 -1.63
N PRO A 45 3.29 -14.73 -2.19
CA PRO A 45 4.75 -14.68 -2.39
C PRO A 45 5.19 -13.57 -3.36
N ASN A 46 4.28 -13.07 -4.19
CA ASN A 46 4.51 -11.96 -5.11
C ASN A 46 4.05 -10.59 -4.56
N LEU A 47 3.80 -10.46 -3.26
CA LEU A 47 3.32 -9.20 -2.65
C LEU A 47 4.20 -7.99 -3.03
N PHE A 48 5.54 -8.14 -2.99
CA PHE A 48 6.43 -7.04 -3.40
C PHE A 48 6.19 -6.58 -4.85
N GLN A 49 5.92 -7.51 -5.77
CA GLN A 49 5.61 -7.17 -7.16
C GLN A 49 4.25 -6.48 -7.29
N ILE A 50 3.27 -6.85 -6.45
CA ILE A 50 1.98 -6.18 -6.39
C ILE A 50 2.19 -4.73 -5.92
N MET A 51 2.93 -4.53 -4.83
CA MET A 51 3.25 -3.20 -4.29
C MET A 51 4.03 -2.35 -5.29
N LEU A 52 5.01 -2.93 -6.00
CA LEU A 52 5.77 -2.24 -7.03
C LEU A 52 4.86 -1.77 -8.18
N LYS A 53 3.95 -2.63 -8.64
CA LYS A 53 2.97 -2.28 -9.68
C LYS A 53 1.98 -1.22 -9.20
N ALA A 54 1.56 -1.28 -7.94
CA ALA A 54 0.71 -0.27 -7.33
C ALA A 54 1.42 1.10 -7.27
N TYR A 55 2.69 1.11 -6.85
CA TYR A 55 3.55 2.31 -6.87
C TYR A 55 3.71 2.91 -8.27
N GLU A 56 4.01 2.09 -9.29
CA GLU A 56 4.09 2.52 -10.70
C GLU A 56 2.79 3.14 -11.23
N ARG A 57 1.65 2.84 -10.58
CA ARG A 57 0.32 3.36 -10.91
C ARG A 57 -0.16 4.45 -9.96
N ALA A 58 0.75 5.00 -9.15
CA ALA A 58 0.47 6.01 -8.14
C ALA A 58 -0.66 5.63 -7.16
N SER A 59 -0.81 4.34 -6.88
CA SER A 59 -1.75 3.87 -5.86
C SER A 59 -1.25 4.32 -4.49
N LEU A 60 -2.18 4.67 -3.60
CA LEU A 60 -1.82 5.03 -2.23
C LEU A 60 -1.60 3.75 -1.43
N MET A 61 -0.56 3.75 -0.61
CA MET A 61 -0.23 2.57 0.20
C MET A 61 -0.04 2.96 1.66
N GLY A 62 -0.76 2.25 2.52
CA GLY A 62 -0.65 2.31 3.97
C GLY A 62 -0.17 0.98 4.52
N CYS A 63 0.39 1.01 5.72
CA CYS A 63 0.71 -0.19 6.47
C CYS A 63 0.59 0.08 7.96
N SER A 64 0.41 -0.99 8.74
CA SER A 64 0.30 -0.88 10.19
C SER A 64 0.85 -2.12 10.89
N ILE A 65 1.15 -1.93 12.17
CA ILE A 65 1.59 -2.98 13.08
C ILE A 65 0.46 -3.20 14.07
N GLU A 66 0.08 -4.45 14.32
CA GLU A 66 -0.98 -4.76 15.28
C GLU A 66 -0.68 -4.18 16.67
N PRO A 67 -1.67 -3.52 17.31
CA PRO A 67 -1.51 -3.01 18.66
C PRO A 67 -1.41 -4.15 19.67
N ASP A 68 -0.67 -3.92 20.76
CA ASP A 68 -0.85 -4.75 21.95
C ASP A 68 -2.20 -4.38 22.59
N PRO A 69 -3.07 -5.36 22.93
CA PRO A 69 -4.36 -5.08 23.56
C PRO A 69 -4.27 -4.26 24.86
N HIS A 70 -3.10 -4.24 25.51
CA HIS A 70 -2.91 -3.61 26.82
C HIS A 70 -2.13 -2.29 26.75
N ILE A 71 -1.54 -1.94 25.60
CA ILE A 71 -0.70 -0.75 25.46
C ILE A 71 -1.03 -0.05 24.13
N THR A 72 -1.62 1.13 24.24
CA THR A 72 -1.82 2.03 23.10
C THR A 72 -0.47 2.60 22.67
N GLU A 73 -0.14 2.47 21.38
CA GLU A 73 1.02 3.16 20.75
C GLU A 73 2.37 2.81 21.39
N ALA A 74 2.61 1.50 21.61
CA ALA A 74 3.88 1.01 22.13
C ALA A 74 5.00 1.12 21.09
N GLN A 75 6.10 1.79 21.45
CA GLN A 75 7.31 1.83 20.64
C GLN A 75 8.09 0.51 20.75
N THR A 76 8.56 -0.02 19.63
CA THR A 76 9.43 -1.20 19.57
C THR A 76 10.88 -0.81 19.79
N PRO A 77 11.75 -1.76 20.19
CA PRO A 77 13.19 -1.50 20.32
C PRO A 77 13.85 -0.99 19.03
N GLU A 78 13.27 -1.32 17.87
CA GLU A 78 13.75 -0.93 16.55
C GLU A 78 13.27 0.46 16.10
N GLY A 79 12.51 1.17 16.94
CA GLY A 79 12.02 2.52 16.68
C GLY A 79 10.64 2.60 16.05
N LEU A 80 9.98 1.47 15.77
CA LEU A 80 8.63 1.44 15.19
C LEU A 80 7.55 1.63 16.26
N VAL A 81 6.32 1.98 15.87
CA VAL A 81 5.19 2.22 16.78
C VAL A 81 4.06 1.25 16.44
N ARG A 82 3.62 0.47 17.43
CA ARG A 82 2.50 -0.46 17.31
C ARG A 82 1.16 0.25 17.38
N GLY A 83 0.13 -0.25 16.68
CA GLY A 83 -1.18 0.38 16.65
C GLY A 83 -1.19 1.72 15.90
N HIS A 84 -0.20 1.95 15.05
CA HIS A 84 -0.02 3.17 14.28
C HIS A 84 0.02 2.88 12.78
N ALA A 85 -0.46 3.84 11.98
CA ALA A 85 -0.49 3.75 10.52
C ALA A 85 0.70 4.50 9.90
N TYR A 86 1.44 3.82 9.06
CA TYR A 86 2.55 4.34 8.27
C TYR A 86 2.15 4.44 6.80
N SER A 87 2.70 5.41 6.09
CA SER A 87 2.55 5.51 4.62
C SER A 87 3.74 4.87 3.93
N ILE A 88 3.51 4.13 2.84
CA ILE A 88 4.58 3.62 1.98
C ILE A 88 4.73 4.61 0.83
N THR A 89 5.84 5.34 0.82
CA THR A 89 6.09 6.45 -0.11
C THR A 89 6.92 6.04 -1.31
N ARG A 90 7.67 4.92 -1.23
CA ARG A 90 8.43 4.37 -2.37
C ARG A 90 8.58 2.86 -2.30
N VAL A 91 8.54 2.20 -3.46
CA VAL A 91 8.78 0.75 -3.62
C VAL A 91 9.72 0.56 -4.79
N GLN A 92 10.92 0.03 -4.55
CA GLN A 92 11.93 -0.08 -5.62
C GLN A 92 12.93 -1.22 -5.36
N TYR A 93 13.44 -1.80 -6.45
CA TYR A 93 14.65 -2.62 -6.41
C TYR A 93 15.88 -1.73 -6.53
N VAL A 94 16.81 -1.86 -5.59
CA VAL A 94 18.06 -1.09 -5.58
C VAL A 94 19.23 -2.02 -5.88
N ASP A 95 20.15 -1.61 -6.75
CA ASP A 95 21.34 -2.42 -7.01
C ASP A 95 22.31 -2.28 -5.82
N ILE A 96 22.84 -3.41 -5.38
CA ILE A 96 23.82 -3.47 -4.30
C ILE A 96 25.10 -4.13 -4.82
N GLN A 97 26.24 -3.52 -4.51
CA GLN A 97 27.55 -4.06 -4.81
C GLN A 97 28.34 -4.25 -3.52
N THR A 98 28.41 -5.48 -3.06
CA THR A 98 29.31 -5.89 -1.98
C THR A 98 30.51 -6.64 -2.56
N PRO A 99 31.63 -6.75 -1.83
CA PRO A 99 32.80 -7.52 -2.31
C PRO A 99 32.50 -8.97 -2.68
N ASN A 100 31.42 -9.56 -2.14
CA ASN A 100 31.08 -10.98 -2.30
C ASN A 100 29.77 -11.22 -3.07
N VAL A 101 28.91 -10.20 -3.21
CA VAL A 101 27.56 -10.33 -3.78
C VAL A 101 27.21 -9.06 -4.55
N SER A 102 26.77 -9.23 -5.80
CA SER A 102 26.14 -8.19 -6.63
C SER A 102 24.72 -8.63 -6.98
N GLY A 103 23.76 -7.72 -6.90
CA GLY A 103 22.37 -8.02 -7.22
C GLY A 103 21.42 -6.86 -6.91
N LYS A 104 20.12 -7.13 -6.97
CA LYS A 104 19.06 -6.18 -6.62
C LYS A 104 18.40 -6.58 -5.31
N ILE A 105 18.15 -5.61 -4.44
CA ILE A 105 17.44 -5.81 -3.19
C ILE A 105 16.10 -5.05 -3.19
N PRO A 106 15.01 -5.68 -2.72
CA PRO A 106 13.72 -5.00 -2.59
C PRO A 106 13.72 -4.09 -1.37
N LEU A 107 13.63 -2.77 -1.59
CA LEU A 107 13.55 -1.76 -0.54
C LEU A 107 12.21 -1.02 -0.59
N LEU A 108 11.76 -0.60 0.59
CA LEU A 108 10.58 0.23 0.81
C LEU A 108 11.01 1.50 1.53
N ARG A 109 10.41 2.64 1.14
CA ARG A 109 10.45 3.88 1.92
C ARG A 109 9.12 4.06 2.61
N LEU A 110 9.18 4.21 3.93
CA LEU A 110 8.02 4.40 4.79
C LEU A 110 8.08 5.79 5.42
N ARG A 111 6.92 6.30 5.79
CA ARG A 111 6.78 7.58 6.46
C ARG A 111 5.87 7.45 7.67
N ASN A 112 6.40 7.84 8.83
CA ASN A 112 5.64 8.06 10.04
C ASN A 112 5.00 9.46 10.00
N PRO A 113 3.66 9.58 9.96
CA PRO A 113 2.99 10.88 9.87
C PRO A 113 3.18 11.79 11.08
N TRP A 114 3.60 11.27 12.24
CA TRP A 114 3.90 12.11 13.41
C TRP A 114 5.24 12.82 13.35
N GLY A 115 6.16 12.38 12.49
CA GLY A 115 7.50 12.97 12.37
C GLY A 115 8.23 13.06 13.71
N ASN A 116 7.97 12.12 14.63
CA ASN A 116 8.67 12.05 15.90
C ASN A 116 10.09 11.49 15.68
N GLU A 117 11.01 11.83 16.58
CA GLU A 117 12.45 11.48 16.55
C GLU A 117 12.75 9.96 16.62
N SER A 118 11.74 9.11 16.43
CA SER A 118 11.82 7.65 16.53
C SER A 118 11.63 7.04 15.16
N GLU A 119 12.74 6.90 14.45
CA GLU A 119 12.83 6.26 13.14
C GLU A 119 13.39 4.85 13.27
N TRP A 120 13.23 4.08 12.19
CA TRP A 120 13.79 2.74 12.07
C TRP A 120 15.31 2.76 12.23
N ASN A 121 15.80 2.04 13.25
CA ASN A 121 17.23 1.97 13.56
C ASN A 121 17.91 0.68 13.05
N GLY A 122 17.21 -0.13 12.26
CA GLY A 122 17.72 -1.36 11.68
C GLY A 122 18.43 -1.16 10.33
N ALA A 123 18.60 -2.27 9.60
CA ALA A 123 19.23 -2.24 8.28
C ALA A 123 18.47 -1.32 7.31
N TRP A 124 19.22 -0.52 6.54
CA TRP A 124 18.73 0.51 5.63
C TRP A 124 18.05 1.72 6.30
N GLY A 125 18.04 1.82 7.63
CA GLY A 125 17.70 3.09 8.30
C GLY A 125 18.72 4.19 7.99
N ASP A 126 18.44 5.41 8.41
CA ASP A 126 19.20 6.59 8.02
C ASP A 126 20.69 6.54 8.40
N GLY A 127 21.00 5.99 9.58
CA GLY A 127 22.38 5.78 10.06
C GLY A 127 23.02 4.46 9.62
N SER A 128 22.39 3.69 8.74
CA SER A 128 22.79 2.32 8.41
C SER A 128 24.10 2.27 7.62
N ALA A 129 24.98 1.36 8.02
CA ALA A 129 26.24 1.10 7.34
C ALA A 129 26.04 0.60 5.90
N GLU A 130 24.91 -0.02 5.63
CA GLU A 130 24.55 -0.71 4.40
C GLU A 130 24.48 0.23 3.19
N TRP A 131 24.17 1.52 3.42
CA TRP A 131 24.22 2.56 2.39
C TRP A 131 25.60 2.70 1.74
N ARG A 132 26.69 2.23 2.38
CA ARG A 132 28.03 2.24 1.77
C ARG A 132 28.15 1.35 0.53
N PHE A 133 27.23 0.38 0.36
CA PHE A 133 27.25 -0.59 -0.73
C PHE A 133 26.37 -0.20 -1.92
N ILE A 134 25.76 0.99 -1.87
CA ILE A 134 24.99 1.60 -2.95
C ILE A 134 25.83 2.72 -3.55
N SER A 135 25.81 2.85 -4.88
CA SER A 135 26.53 3.90 -5.59
C SER A 135 25.95 5.28 -5.28
N ASP A 136 26.77 6.34 -5.34
CA ASP A 136 26.28 7.69 -5.02
C ASP A 136 25.24 8.18 -6.03
N SER A 137 25.32 7.74 -7.29
CA SER A 137 24.28 8.01 -8.31
C SER A 137 22.93 7.39 -7.95
N GLU A 138 22.91 6.17 -7.42
CA GLU A 138 21.67 5.54 -6.99
C GLU A 138 21.12 6.21 -5.73
N LYS A 139 21.97 6.63 -4.79
CA LYS A 139 21.53 7.39 -3.61
C LYS A 139 20.84 8.70 -4.00
N GLU A 140 21.37 9.39 -5.00
CA GLU A 140 20.75 10.60 -5.55
C GLU A 140 19.40 10.30 -6.21
N GLU A 141 19.29 9.20 -6.98
CA GLU A 141 18.03 8.77 -7.59
C GLU A 141 16.97 8.35 -6.54
N LEU A 142 17.40 7.72 -5.45
CA LEU A 142 16.55 7.39 -4.32
C LEU A 142 16.07 8.64 -3.58
N GLY A 143 16.75 9.76 -3.77
CA GLY A 143 16.47 11.02 -3.08
C GLY A 143 16.63 10.86 -1.58
N LEU A 144 17.73 10.25 -1.14
CA LEU A 144 18.00 10.03 0.28
C LEU A 144 18.15 11.39 0.99
N THR A 145 17.16 11.72 1.81
CA THR A 145 17.18 12.80 2.78
C THR A 145 17.35 12.18 4.14
N PHE A 146 18.51 12.38 4.77
CA PHE A 146 18.79 11.92 6.13
C PHE A 146 18.37 13.02 7.12
N ASP A 147 17.06 13.26 7.17
CA ASP A 147 16.44 14.27 8.01
C ASP A 147 15.51 13.57 9.00
N ASN A 148 15.40 14.08 10.23
CA ASN A 148 14.46 13.55 11.23
C ASN A 148 13.01 13.98 10.91
N ASP A 149 12.48 13.55 9.77
CA ASP A 149 11.14 13.89 9.29
C ASP A 149 10.16 12.70 9.38
N GLY A 150 10.64 11.56 9.90
CA GLY A 150 9.89 10.33 10.03
C GLY A 150 9.85 9.48 8.76
N GLU A 151 10.51 9.88 7.67
CA GLU A 151 10.78 8.99 6.54
C GLU A 151 12.00 8.10 6.81
N PHE A 152 11.89 6.83 6.48
CA PHE A 152 13.01 5.90 6.58
C PHE A 152 12.89 4.79 5.53
N TRP A 153 14.01 4.16 5.22
CA TRP A 153 14.03 2.99 4.35
C TRP A 153 14.16 1.70 5.16
N MET A 154 13.62 0.62 4.62
CA MET A 154 13.80 -0.72 5.15
C MET A 154 13.77 -1.78 4.05
N SER A 155 14.35 -2.95 4.32
CA SER A 155 14.23 -4.07 3.41
C SER A 155 12.80 -4.64 3.41
N PHE A 156 12.32 -5.15 2.27
CA PHE A 156 11.01 -5.82 2.22
C PHE A 156 10.94 -7.02 3.18
N LYS A 157 12.08 -7.68 3.42
CA LYS A 157 12.16 -8.80 4.36
C LYS A 157 11.92 -8.36 5.81
N ASP A 158 12.53 -7.25 6.22
CA ASP A 158 12.29 -6.69 7.56
C ASP A 158 10.87 -6.16 7.66
N PHE A 159 10.36 -5.55 6.58
CA PHE A 159 8.97 -5.12 6.52
C PHE A 159 7.98 -6.26 6.81
N GLN A 160 8.12 -7.41 6.14
CA GLN A 160 7.28 -8.59 6.37
C GLN A 160 7.39 -9.14 7.81
N LYS A 161 8.51 -8.91 8.49
CA LYS A 161 8.75 -9.40 9.85
C LYS A 161 8.13 -8.47 10.90
N HIS A 162 8.11 -7.16 10.65
CA HIS A 162 7.75 -6.16 11.63
C HIS A 162 6.33 -5.60 11.45
N PHE A 163 5.81 -5.57 10.22
CA PHE A 163 4.47 -5.08 9.93
C PHE A 163 3.45 -6.23 9.88
N SER A 164 2.20 -5.91 10.17
CA SER A 164 1.11 -6.89 10.22
C SER A 164 0.22 -6.80 8.98
N ARG A 165 0.06 -5.60 8.43
CA ARG A 165 -0.90 -5.34 7.35
C ARG A 165 -0.42 -4.28 6.37
N VAL A 166 -0.77 -4.47 5.10
CA VAL A 166 -0.67 -3.48 4.01
C VAL A 166 -2.04 -3.21 3.44
N GLU A 167 -2.27 -1.95 3.10
CA GLU A 167 -3.49 -1.43 2.51
C GLU A 167 -3.09 -0.70 1.24
N ILE A 168 -3.68 -1.07 0.12
CA ILE A 168 -3.40 -0.48 -1.19
C ILE A 168 -4.70 0.11 -1.73
N CYS A 169 -4.73 1.42 -1.98
CA CYS A 169 -5.83 2.08 -2.63
C CYS A 169 -5.49 2.37 -4.08
N ASN A 170 -6.09 1.60 -4.98
CA ASN A 170 -5.97 1.79 -6.42
C ASN A 170 -6.88 2.94 -6.85
N LEU A 171 -6.25 4.02 -7.31
CA LEU A 171 -6.95 5.23 -7.71
C LEU A 171 -7.62 5.07 -9.08
N ASN A 172 -8.62 5.91 -9.33
CA ASN A 172 -9.30 5.96 -10.61
C ASN A 172 -8.34 6.39 -11.73
N PRO A 173 -8.57 5.95 -12.98
CA PRO A 173 -7.72 6.33 -14.12
C PRO A 173 -7.63 7.84 -14.33
N ASP A 174 -8.63 8.59 -13.86
CA ASP A 174 -8.69 10.06 -13.94
C ASP A 174 -7.91 10.77 -12.83
N SER A 175 -7.41 10.04 -11.83
CA SER A 175 -6.66 10.62 -10.71
C SER A 175 -5.25 11.10 -11.07
N LEU A 176 -4.72 10.69 -12.23
CA LEU A 176 -3.42 11.12 -12.75
C LEU A 176 -3.59 12.06 -13.94
N SER A 177 -2.98 13.24 -13.85
CA SER A 177 -2.90 14.18 -14.96
C SER A 177 -2.00 13.66 -16.10
N ASP A 178 -2.23 14.14 -17.32
CA ASP A 178 -1.44 13.75 -18.49
C ASP A 178 0.04 14.14 -18.37
N GLU A 179 0.37 15.17 -17.58
CA GLU A 179 1.75 15.59 -17.30
C GLU A 179 2.45 14.57 -16.38
N GLU A 180 1.80 14.13 -15.31
CA GLU A 180 2.34 13.13 -14.37
C GLU A 180 2.58 11.76 -15.02
N LEU A 181 1.81 11.42 -16.05
CA LEU A 181 2.02 10.20 -16.84
C LEU A 181 3.26 10.29 -17.73
N ARG A 182 3.51 11.47 -18.30
CA ARG A 182 4.61 11.71 -19.25
C ARG A 182 5.95 11.85 -18.55
N GLU A 183 6.00 12.50 -17.40
CA GLU A 183 7.24 12.76 -16.67
C GLU A 183 7.74 11.54 -15.89
N GLY A 184 6.84 10.65 -15.44
CA GLY A 184 7.18 9.55 -14.52
C GLY A 184 7.12 8.14 -15.11
N ASN A 185 6.81 7.96 -16.41
CA ASN A 185 6.50 6.65 -16.99
C ASN A 185 5.44 5.87 -16.18
N LYS A 186 4.49 6.60 -15.59
CA LYS A 186 3.47 6.05 -14.71
C LYS A 186 2.38 5.37 -15.53
N LYS A 187 1.83 4.28 -14.99
CA LYS A 187 0.76 3.50 -15.63
C LYS A 187 -0.59 3.87 -15.01
N LYS A 188 -1.68 3.62 -15.73
CA LYS A 188 -3.05 3.75 -15.20
C LYS A 188 -3.68 2.40 -14.94
N TRP A 189 -4.61 2.35 -13.98
CA TRP A 189 -5.53 1.23 -13.84
C TRP A 189 -6.59 1.31 -14.95
N GLU A 190 -7.16 0.15 -15.31
CA GLU A 190 -8.36 0.07 -16.15
C GLU A 190 -9.52 -0.28 -15.22
N MET A 191 -10.63 0.44 -15.34
CA MET A 191 -11.79 0.28 -14.46
C MET A 191 -13.03 -0.04 -15.28
N SER A 192 -13.82 -1.00 -14.81
CA SER A 192 -15.15 -1.31 -15.31
C SER A 192 -16.09 -1.43 -14.12
N VAL A 193 -17.22 -0.70 -14.16
CA VAL A 193 -18.21 -0.67 -13.09
C VAL A 193 -19.48 -1.35 -13.57
N PHE A 194 -20.05 -2.22 -12.74
CA PHE A 194 -21.30 -2.91 -13.00
C PHE A 194 -22.27 -2.61 -11.87
N GLU A 195 -23.49 -2.20 -12.20
CA GLU A 195 -24.56 -1.93 -11.25
C GLU A 195 -25.58 -3.06 -11.29
N GLY A 196 -26.06 -3.48 -10.13
CA GLY A 196 -27.05 -4.55 -10.00
C GLY A 196 -27.85 -4.42 -8.70
N GLU A 197 -28.97 -5.14 -8.61
CA GLU A 197 -29.86 -5.13 -7.45
C GLU A 197 -30.22 -6.55 -6.98
N TRP A 198 -30.35 -6.72 -5.67
CA TRP A 198 -30.87 -7.95 -5.06
C TRP A 198 -32.35 -7.81 -4.73
N VAL A 199 -33.19 -8.43 -5.56
CA VAL A 199 -34.64 -8.46 -5.38
C VAL A 199 -35.06 -9.83 -4.89
N ARG A 200 -35.75 -9.84 -3.74
CA ARG A 200 -36.24 -11.07 -3.11
C ARG A 200 -37.13 -11.86 -4.08
N GLY A 201 -36.79 -13.12 -4.32
CA GLY A 201 -37.55 -14.00 -5.22
C GLY A 201 -37.27 -13.80 -6.71
N VAL A 202 -36.33 -12.91 -7.08
CA VAL A 202 -35.90 -12.69 -8.47
C VAL A 202 -34.39 -12.91 -8.59
N THR A 203 -33.57 -12.05 -7.97
CA THR A 203 -32.09 -12.05 -8.11
C THR A 203 -31.35 -12.34 -6.79
N ALA A 204 -32.05 -12.43 -5.66
CA ALA A 204 -31.46 -12.69 -4.34
C ALA A 204 -31.31 -14.20 -4.03
N GLY A 205 -30.56 -14.94 -4.86
CA GLY A 205 -30.38 -16.41 -4.77
C GLY A 205 -29.41 -16.91 -3.68
N GLY A 206 -28.68 -16.00 -3.00
CA GLY A 206 -27.73 -16.35 -1.94
C GLY A 206 -26.32 -16.71 -2.45
N CYS A 207 -25.45 -17.19 -1.55
CA CYS A 207 -24.09 -17.61 -1.89
C CYS A 207 -24.04 -19.07 -2.37
N ARG A 208 -22.88 -19.51 -2.89
CA ARG A 208 -22.68 -20.86 -3.47
C ARG A 208 -23.04 -22.04 -2.55
N ASN A 209 -23.21 -21.80 -1.24
CA ASN A 209 -23.67 -22.80 -0.29
C ASN A 209 -25.18 -23.10 -0.38
N PHE A 210 -25.95 -22.30 -1.11
CA PHE A 210 -27.38 -22.48 -1.36
C PHE A 210 -27.60 -22.99 -2.79
N LEU A 211 -28.36 -24.08 -2.95
CA LEU A 211 -28.57 -24.74 -4.24
C LEU A 211 -29.42 -23.92 -5.22
N ASP A 212 -30.19 -22.93 -4.75
CA ASP A 212 -30.98 -21.97 -5.57
C ASP A 212 -30.11 -20.87 -6.23
N PHE A 213 -28.79 -21.03 -6.24
CA PHE A 213 -27.81 -20.11 -6.83
C PHE A 213 -28.00 -19.88 -8.35
N GLU A 214 -28.78 -20.72 -9.03
CA GLU A 214 -29.02 -20.63 -10.48
C GLU A 214 -29.81 -19.38 -10.93
N LEU A 215 -30.34 -18.58 -10.00
CA LEU A 215 -31.01 -17.31 -10.30
C LEU A 215 -30.06 -16.09 -10.41
N PHE A 216 -28.74 -16.29 -10.29
CA PHE A 216 -27.79 -15.19 -10.43
C PHE A 216 -27.51 -14.89 -11.91
N GLU A 217 -27.62 -13.62 -12.32
CA GLU A 217 -27.05 -13.18 -13.59
C GLU A 217 -25.57 -13.55 -13.62
N SER A 218 -25.18 -14.34 -14.61
CA SER A 218 -23.81 -14.79 -14.80
C SER A 218 -22.93 -13.61 -15.22
N TYR A 219 -22.46 -12.81 -14.28
CA TYR A 219 -21.44 -11.80 -14.54
C TYR A 219 -20.08 -12.49 -14.69
N LEU A 220 -19.63 -12.52 -15.95
CA LEU A 220 -18.26 -12.68 -16.45
C LEU A 220 -17.18 -13.09 -15.42
N LYS A 221 -16.62 -14.30 -15.62
CA LYS A 221 -15.25 -14.63 -15.18
C LYS A 221 -14.28 -13.66 -15.85
N PHE A 222 -13.78 -12.66 -15.12
CA PHE A 222 -12.57 -11.94 -15.50
C PHE A 222 -11.37 -12.83 -15.20
N GLY A 223 -10.88 -13.54 -16.23
CA GLY A 223 -9.50 -13.99 -16.26
C GLY A 223 -8.64 -12.83 -16.73
N THR A 224 -7.58 -12.52 -15.97
CA THR A 224 -6.48 -11.69 -16.45
C THR A 224 -5.97 -12.27 -17.77
N LYS A 225 -6.34 -11.69 -18.91
CA LYS A 225 -5.66 -11.95 -20.18
C LYS A 225 -4.31 -11.25 -20.15
N ASN A 226 -3.27 -11.98 -19.77
CA ASN A 226 -1.91 -11.61 -20.12
C ASN A 226 -1.78 -11.70 -21.65
N ASN A 227 -1.98 -10.59 -22.35
CA ASN A 227 -1.58 -10.47 -23.74
C ASN A 227 -0.06 -10.28 -23.77
N TYR A 228 0.69 -11.39 -23.85
CA TYR A 228 2.04 -11.36 -24.39
C TYR A 228 1.91 -11.25 -25.91
N TYR A 229 2.14 -10.05 -26.45
CA TYR A 229 2.56 -9.95 -27.84
C TYR A 229 4.10 -10.03 -27.83
N GLU A 230 4.63 -11.23 -28.05
CA GLU A 230 5.94 -11.39 -28.66
C GLU A 230 5.84 -10.84 -30.08
N ASN A 231 6.37 -9.63 -30.29
CA ASN A 231 6.73 -9.23 -31.64
C ASN A 231 8.09 -9.86 -31.95
N ASN A 232 8.02 -11.06 -32.54
CA ASN A 232 9.06 -11.53 -33.44
C ASN A 232 8.88 -10.78 -34.76
N GLU A 233 9.84 -9.90 -35.06
CA GLU A 233 10.53 -9.77 -36.35
C GLU A 233 11.70 -8.79 -36.23
#